data_AF-A0A920RPX9-F1
#
_entry.id   AF-A0A920RPX9-F1
#
_cell.length_a   1.000
_cell.length_b   1.000
_cell.length_c   1.000
_cell.angle_alpha   90.00
_cell.angle_beta   90.00
_cell.angle_gamma   90.00
#
_symmetry.space_group_name_H-M   'P 1'
#
loop_
_entity.id
_entity.type
_entity.pdbx_description
1 polymer ?
#
loop_
_entity_poly.entity_id
_entity_poly.type
_entity_poly.pdbx_seq_one_letter_code
_entity_poly.pdbx_strand_id
1 'polypeptide(L)'
;MRKEILSHTDFHLARETDTEILMHLLCQELSGDQTPDLLDVLSGVTPWLDGAYNIVFLNAQGDMFVARDPLGIRPLCFAIDGPMFAAASESVALSQVGFHDKDIHSLPPGGAVIIQNGEIDVRQFAPSPKRSHCFFEWIYFANVASTLDDRSVYMTRKALGEELARLETVPIDDDTIVVPVPDTAKAAAASMAFELGIPCLEGLMRNRYVGRTFIEGTNRADKARLKYTPLPEVLRGKRVVIVEDTIVRSTTMRALVSQLRERGGAREVHVRVACPPIISPCFYGIDMSTISELFAPKFMNGNELTPKSNSRWPRASPPTASVISRSKRSPDHRSPQRQPLPGLHQFAVPHHRRHRAVPDRPGQRWHPGGTDLRHARAGPHQDVNGVHHNVNRSR
;
A
#
# COMPACT_ATOMS: atom_id res chain seq x y z
N MET A 1 18.41 -10.52 12.40
CA MET A 1 17.52 -9.78 13.30
C MET A 1 17.02 -10.65 14.46
N ARG A 2 15.96 -11.48 14.33
CA ARG A 2 15.43 -12.28 15.47
C ARG A 2 16.49 -13.05 16.27
N LYS A 3 17.32 -13.85 15.57
CA LYS A 3 18.39 -14.63 16.21
C LYS A 3 19.44 -13.76 16.91
N GLU A 4 19.70 -12.57 16.37
CA GLU A 4 20.66 -11.61 16.93
C GLU A 4 20.14 -11.04 18.25
N ILE A 5 18.89 -10.56 18.26
CA ILE A 5 18.24 -10.01 19.46
C ILE A 5 18.18 -11.07 20.57
N LEU A 6 17.77 -12.30 20.23
CA LEU A 6 17.68 -13.40 21.19
C LEU A 6 19.04 -13.97 21.63
N SER A 7 20.15 -13.54 21.02
CA SER A 7 21.48 -13.95 21.51
C SER A 7 21.88 -13.23 22.79
N HIS A 8 21.19 -12.14 23.14
CA HIS A 8 21.37 -11.38 24.36
C HIS A 8 20.41 -11.83 25.44
N THR A 9 20.93 -12.10 26.64
CA THR A 9 20.17 -12.65 27.77
C THR A 9 19.06 -11.72 28.26
N ASP A 10 19.22 -10.42 28.03
CA ASP A 10 18.31 -9.38 28.55
C ASP A 10 17.14 -9.10 27.61
N PHE A 11 17.10 -9.73 26.43
CA PHE A 11 16.04 -9.55 25.46
C PHE A 11 15.14 -10.78 25.37
N HIS A 12 13.83 -10.54 25.47
CA HIS A 12 12.80 -11.55 25.29
C HIS A 12 11.76 -11.05 24.28
N LEU A 13 11.37 -11.92 23.35
CA LEU A 13 10.30 -11.64 22.39
C LEU A 13 9.01 -12.30 22.88
N ALA A 14 7.99 -11.49 23.15
CA ALA A 14 6.67 -11.94 23.57
C ALA A 14 5.74 -12.22 22.38
N ARG A 15 6.03 -11.68 21.19
CA ARG A 15 5.24 -11.77 19.97
C ARG A 15 6.08 -12.26 18.80
N GLU A 16 5.39 -12.66 17.75
CA GLU A 16 6.01 -13.03 16.47
C GLU A 16 5.74 -11.93 15.43
N THR A 17 6.14 -10.70 15.76
CA THR A 17 5.96 -9.53 14.89
C THR A 17 7.29 -8.85 14.60
N ASP A 18 7.42 -8.35 13.38
CA ASP A 18 8.51 -7.47 12.97
C ASP A 18 8.54 -6.16 13.77
N THR A 19 7.37 -5.67 14.19
CA THR A 19 7.24 -4.46 15.02
C THR A 19 7.93 -4.62 16.37
N GLU A 20 7.79 -5.78 17.04
CA GLU A 20 8.48 -6.01 18.31
C GLU A 20 10.01 -6.12 18.12
N ILE A 21 10.46 -6.75 17.03
CA ILE A 21 11.88 -6.77 16.66
C ILE A 21 12.41 -5.33 16.49
N LEU A 22 11.67 -4.48 15.78
CA LEU A 22 12.01 -3.08 15.59
C LEU A 22 12.05 -2.31 16.92
N MET A 23 11.09 -2.56 17.82
CA MET A 23 11.07 -1.93 19.14
C MET A 23 12.34 -2.25 19.93
N HIS A 24 12.83 -3.50 19.91
CA HIS A 24 14.07 -3.85 20.59
C HIS A 24 15.30 -3.15 19.99
N LEU A 25 15.36 -2.99 18.66
CA LEU A 25 16.44 -2.23 18.01
C LEU A 25 16.40 -0.75 18.43
N LEU A 26 15.21 -0.14 18.48
CA LEU A 26 15.05 1.23 18.95
C LEU A 26 15.44 1.38 20.42
N CYS A 27 15.05 0.45 21.29
CA CYS A 27 15.44 0.45 22.70
C CYS A 27 16.95 0.36 22.91
N GLN A 28 17.67 -0.36 22.04
CA GLN A 28 19.14 -0.43 22.08
C GLN A 28 19.77 0.91 21.72
N GLU A 29 19.32 1.55 20.64
CA GLU A 29 19.82 2.86 20.22
C GLU A 29 19.45 3.98 21.23
N LEU A 30 18.35 3.82 21.96
CA LEU A 30 17.92 4.73 23.03
C LEU A 30 18.58 4.42 24.38
N SER A 31 19.35 3.34 24.50
CA SER A 31 19.96 2.95 25.77
C SER A 31 21.13 3.87 26.13
N GLY A 32 21.22 4.25 27.41
CA GLY A 32 22.24 5.13 27.94
C GLY A 32 21.68 6.24 28.82
N ASP A 33 22.58 7.03 29.40
CA ASP A 33 22.22 8.08 30.36
C ASP A 33 21.87 9.42 29.69
N GLN A 34 22.16 9.57 28.39
CA GLN A 34 21.90 10.79 27.63
C GLN A 34 20.70 10.61 26.70
N THR A 35 19.90 11.65 26.55
CA THR A 35 18.82 11.69 25.54
C THR A 35 19.44 11.88 24.15
N PRO A 36 19.36 10.89 23.25
CA PRO A 36 19.94 11.01 21.91
C PRO A 36 19.06 11.87 20.97
N ASP A 37 19.65 12.40 19.89
CA ASP A 37 18.89 12.92 18.76
C ASP A 37 18.12 11.75 18.12
N LEU A 38 16.79 11.91 17.96
CA LEU A 38 15.95 10.86 17.38
C LEU A 38 16.32 10.52 15.93
N LEU A 39 16.92 11.46 15.19
CA LEU A 39 17.45 11.20 13.86
C LEU A 39 18.63 10.22 13.91
N ASP A 40 19.50 10.32 14.92
CA ASP A 40 20.64 9.42 15.09
C ASP A 40 20.17 8.02 15.46
N VAL A 41 19.19 7.91 16.36
CA VAL A 41 18.53 6.64 16.72
C VAL A 41 17.96 5.96 15.46
N LEU A 42 17.20 6.70 14.66
CA LEU A 42 16.62 6.18 13.43
C LEU A 42 17.70 5.78 12.40
N SER A 43 18.76 6.58 12.29
CA SER A 43 19.90 6.30 11.41
C SER A 43 20.70 5.07 11.88
N GLY A 44 20.76 4.82 13.19
CA GLY A 44 21.41 3.66 13.82
C GLY A 44 20.67 2.35 13.56
N VAL A 45 19.33 2.35 13.60
CA VAL A 45 18.53 1.15 13.29
C VAL A 45 18.47 0.85 11.79
N THR A 46 18.54 1.87 10.94
CA THR A 46 18.30 1.73 9.48
C THR A 46 19.15 0.66 8.78
N PRO A 47 20.46 0.50 9.05
CA PRO A 47 21.29 -0.56 8.46
C PRO A 47 20.81 -1.99 8.72
N TRP A 48 19.99 -2.19 9.77
CA TRP A 48 19.41 -3.50 10.08
C TRP A 48 18.13 -3.79 9.28
N LEU A 49 17.48 -2.75 8.76
CA LEU A 49 16.16 -2.86 8.14
C LEU A 49 16.29 -3.11 6.63
N ASP A 50 15.73 -4.23 6.19
CA ASP A 50 15.52 -4.55 4.78
C ASP A 50 14.04 -4.86 4.57
N GLY A 51 13.37 -4.07 3.73
CA GLY A 51 11.93 -4.20 3.51
C GLY A 51 11.24 -2.86 3.25
N ALA A 52 9.94 -2.85 3.51
CA ALA A 52 9.08 -1.69 3.40
C ALA A 52 8.51 -1.37 4.78
N TYR A 53 8.58 -0.11 5.19
CA TYR A 53 8.13 0.31 6.51
C TYR A 53 7.77 1.79 6.52
N ASN A 54 6.75 2.11 7.31
CA ASN A 54 6.55 3.43 7.86
C ASN A 54 6.59 3.25 9.37
N ILE A 55 7.40 4.04 10.06
CA ILE A 55 7.58 3.93 11.51
C ILE A 55 7.04 5.20 12.14
N VAL A 56 6.18 5.04 13.13
CA VAL A 56 5.82 6.10 14.07
C VAL A 56 6.31 5.65 15.43
N PHE A 57 7.16 6.45 16.06
CA PHE A 57 7.70 6.20 17.38
C PHE A 57 7.37 7.38 18.29
N LEU A 58 7.00 7.10 19.53
CA LEU A 58 6.74 8.10 20.57
C LEU A 58 7.32 7.59 21.89
N ASN A 59 8.14 8.42 22.56
CA ASN A 59 8.67 8.12 23.88
C ASN A 59 7.81 8.72 25.01
N ALA A 60 8.18 8.43 26.26
CA ALA A 60 7.45 8.92 27.44
C ALA A 60 7.62 10.43 27.68
N GLN A 61 8.64 11.05 27.09
CA GLN A 61 8.90 12.49 27.16
C GLN A 61 8.03 13.28 26.18
N GLY A 62 7.39 12.61 25.23
CA GLY A 62 6.60 13.23 24.17
C GLY A 62 7.38 13.46 22.88
N ASP A 63 8.66 13.06 22.81
CA ASP A 63 9.42 13.12 21.57
C ASP A 63 8.97 12.00 20.63
N MET A 64 8.89 12.33 19.34
CA MET A 64 8.34 11.48 18.31
C MET A 64 9.17 11.55 17.04
N PHE A 65 9.19 10.46 16.29
CA PHE A 65 9.53 10.55 14.87
C PHE A 65 8.52 9.79 14.01
N VAL A 66 8.37 10.25 12.78
CA VAL A 66 7.61 9.60 11.73
C VAL A 66 8.51 9.41 10.52
N ALA A 67 8.78 8.16 10.14
CA ALA A 67 9.78 7.83 9.13
C ALA A 67 9.21 6.96 8.01
N ARG A 68 9.67 7.20 6.78
CA ARG A 68 9.33 6.41 5.60
C ARG A 68 10.56 5.65 5.09
N ASP A 69 10.38 4.39 4.70
CA ASP A 69 11.47 3.56 4.19
C ASP A 69 12.29 4.24 3.06
N PRO A 70 13.60 3.94 2.94
CA PRO A 70 14.49 4.57 1.95
C PRO A 70 14.07 4.41 0.49
N LEU A 71 13.23 3.41 0.17
CA LEU A 71 12.72 3.16 -1.17
C LEU A 71 11.34 3.79 -1.41
N GLY A 72 10.68 4.28 -0.36
CA GLY A 72 9.35 4.86 -0.40
C GLY A 72 8.28 3.87 -0.85
N ILE A 73 8.40 2.61 -0.46
CA ILE A 73 7.50 1.55 -0.93
C ILE A 73 6.08 1.79 -0.42
N ARG A 74 5.93 2.06 0.87
CA ARG A 74 4.63 2.40 1.46
C ARG A 74 4.36 3.90 1.40
N PRO A 75 3.10 4.33 1.19
CA PRO A 75 2.76 5.74 1.19
C PRO A 75 2.77 6.27 2.63
N LEU A 76 3.26 7.49 2.80
CA LEU A 76 3.24 8.21 4.06
C LEU A 76 3.15 9.69 3.75
N CYS A 77 2.22 10.37 4.40
CA CYS A 77 2.05 11.81 4.30
C CYS A 77 1.93 12.43 5.69
N PHE A 78 2.20 13.72 5.78
CA PHE A 78 2.12 14.49 6.99
C PHE A 78 1.55 15.88 6.70
N ALA A 79 1.07 16.54 7.75
CA ALA A 79 0.63 17.93 7.71
C ALA A 79 1.09 18.64 8.98
N ILE A 80 1.42 19.92 8.83
CA ILE A 80 1.78 20.82 9.93
C ILE A 80 0.90 22.06 9.81
N ASP A 81 0.16 22.39 10.86
CA ASP A 81 -0.65 23.60 10.97
C ASP A 81 -0.39 24.27 12.32
N GLY A 82 0.46 25.31 12.31
CA GLY A 82 0.97 25.93 13.53
C GLY A 82 1.66 24.89 14.43
N PRO A 83 1.18 24.67 15.67
CA PRO A 83 1.74 23.67 16.58
C PRO A 83 1.19 22.25 16.34
N MET A 84 0.20 22.07 15.46
CA MET A 84 -0.40 20.77 15.21
C MET A 84 0.39 20.01 14.16
N PHE A 85 0.68 18.75 14.47
CA PHE A 85 1.27 17.80 13.55
C PHE A 85 0.38 16.56 13.45
N ALA A 86 0.24 16.05 12.24
CA ALA A 86 -0.32 14.74 12.00
C ALA A 86 0.38 14.05 10.85
N ALA A 87 0.42 12.72 10.91
CA ALA A 87 0.86 11.88 9.82
C ALA A 87 -0.07 10.71 9.62
N ALA A 88 -0.22 10.28 8.37
CA ALA A 88 -1.06 9.15 8.01
C ALA A 88 -0.50 8.44 6.78
N SER A 89 -0.85 7.16 6.62
CA SER A 89 -0.54 6.42 5.40
C SER A 89 -1.20 7.03 4.17
N GLU A 90 -2.32 7.72 4.34
CA GLU A 90 -3.13 8.29 3.26
C GLU A 90 -3.60 9.71 3.57
N SER A 91 -3.57 10.59 2.58
CA SER A 91 -3.94 12.01 2.72
C SER A 91 -5.41 12.21 3.07
N VAL A 92 -6.31 11.31 2.64
CA VAL A 92 -7.74 11.39 2.99
C VAL A 92 -7.98 11.37 4.49
N ALA A 93 -7.12 10.70 5.27
CA ALA A 93 -7.24 10.68 6.72
C ALA A 93 -6.94 12.06 7.31
N LEU A 94 -5.91 12.76 6.78
CA LEU A 94 -5.53 14.09 7.24
C LEU A 94 -6.57 15.15 6.85
N SER A 95 -7.11 15.07 5.64
CA SER A 95 -8.16 16.00 5.20
C SER A 95 -9.46 15.83 5.99
N GLN A 96 -9.82 14.58 6.33
CA GLN A 96 -11.01 14.29 7.15
C GLN A 96 -10.90 14.79 8.59
N VAL A 97 -9.69 14.83 9.16
CA VAL A 97 -9.49 15.38 10.52
C VAL A 97 -9.25 16.90 10.53
N GLY A 98 -9.35 17.56 9.37
CA GLY A 98 -9.43 19.01 9.26
C GLY A 98 -8.16 19.71 8.76
N PHE A 99 -7.11 18.98 8.38
CA PHE A 99 -5.96 19.60 7.71
C PHE A 99 -6.35 20.01 6.29
N HIS A 100 -5.93 21.20 5.88
CA HIS A 100 -6.21 21.68 4.53
C HIS A 100 -5.32 20.96 3.51
N ASP A 101 -5.86 20.56 2.35
CA ASP A 101 -5.18 19.74 1.35
C ASP A 101 -3.81 20.30 0.91
N LYS A 102 -3.69 21.64 0.81
CA LYS A 102 -2.45 22.34 0.45
C LYS A 102 -1.28 22.13 1.44
N ASP A 103 -1.60 21.80 2.69
CA ASP A 103 -0.65 21.64 3.80
C ASP A 103 -0.33 20.16 4.06
N ILE A 104 -0.93 19.26 3.26
CA ILE A 104 -0.63 17.81 3.29
C ILE A 104 0.49 17.52 2.30
N HIS A 105 1.58 16.97 2.81
CA HIS A 105 2.78 16.67 2.03
C HIS A 105 3.14 15.19 2.12
N SER A 106 3.56 14.61 0.99
CA SER A 106 4.11 13.24 1.01
C SER A 106 5.49 13.28 1.67
N LEU A 107 5.75 12.38 2.62
CA LEU A 107 7.08 12.27 3.22
C LEU A 107 8.02 11.63 2.19
N PRO A 108 9.17 12.25 1.84
CA PRO A 108 10.06 11.68 0.84
C PRO A 108 10.64 10.33 1.29
N PRO A 109 11.01 9.44 0.36
CA PRO A 109 11.72 8.20 0.68
C PRO A 109 12.98 8.45 1.51
N GLY A 110 13.15 7.75 2.63
CA GLY A 110 14.27 7.96 3.56
C GLY A 110 14.19 9.27 4.36
N GLY A 111 13.04 9.95 4.30
CA GLY A 111 12.72 11.12 5.10
C GLY A 111 12.04 10.75 6.41
N ALA A 112 12.23 11.61 7.40
CA ALA A 112 11.58 11.56 8.70
C ALA A 112 11.09 12.95 9.11
N VAL A 113 9.97 13.00 9.83
CA VAL A 113 9.62 14.16 10.66
C VAL A 113 10.08 13.84 12.08
N ILE A 114 10.91 14.71 12.65
CA ILE A 114 11.42 14.63 14.01
C ILE A 114 10.71 15.67 14.85
N ILE A 115 10.17 15.25 15.98
CA ILE A 115 9.53 16.11 16.98
C ILE A 115 10.28 15.88 18.29
N GLN A 116 11.10 16.84 18.69
CA GLN A 116 11.93 16.72 19.88
C GLN A 116 12.15 18.09 20.49
N ASN A 117 12.15 18.18 21.82
CA ASN A 117 12.33 19.46 22.53
C ASN A 117 11.31 20.56 22.15
N GLY A 118 10.12 20.17 21.70
CA GLY A 118 9.08 21.10 21.24
C GLY A 118 9.27 21.67 19.83
N GLU A 119 10.29 21.20 19.10
CA GLU A 119 10.56 21.61 17.71
C GLU A 119 10.13 20.50 16.73
N ILE A 120 9.74 20.89 15.52
CA ILE A 120 9.33 19.98 14.45
C ILE A 120 10.25 20.21 13.25
N ASP A 121 10.96 19.17 12.83
CA ASP A 121 11.88 19.21 11.70
C ASP A 121 11.63 18.08 10.71
N VAL A 122 11.64 18.39 9.41
CA VAL A 122 11.66 17.38 8.36
C VAL A 122 13.11 17.14 7.93
N ARG A 123 13.62 15.94 8.18
CA ARG A 123 15.04 15.57 7.96
C ARG A 123 15.16 14.29 7.14
N GLN A 124 16.30 14.10 6.48
CA GLN A 124 16.62 12.86 5.77
C GLN A 124 17.47 11.96 6.68
N PHE A 125 17.02 10.74 6.98
CA PHE A 125 17.77 9.78 7.80
C PHE A 125 18.56 8.76 6.96
N ALA A 126 18.17 8.57 5.69
CA ALA A 126 18.82 7.61 4.80
C ALA A 126 18.83 8.10 3.35
N PRO A 127 19.88 7.79 2.56
CA PRO A 127 19.88 8.09 1.14
C PRO A 127 18.82 7.26 0.42
N SER A 128 18.15 7.87 -0.57
CA SER A 128 17.21 7.18 -1.46
C SER A 128 17.79 7.01 -2.86
N PRO A 129 18.51 5.92 -3.15
CA PRO A 129 19.11 5.71 -4.47
C PRO A 129 18.07 5.42 -5.55
N LYS A 130 16.85 5.00 -5.15
CA LYS A 130 15.76 4.62 -6.05
C LYS A 130 14.42 4.73 -5.34
N ARG A 131 13.38 5.11 -6.08
CA ARG A 131 11.98 5.05 -5.64
C ARG A 131 11.31 3.77 -6.14
N SER A 132 10.59 3.07 -5.26
CA SER A 132 9.92 1.78 -5.57
C SER A 132 8.51 1.71 -4.97
N HIS A 133 7.66 2.69 -5.29
CA HIS A 133 6.28 2.76 -4.79
C HIS A 133 5.51 1.45 -4.99
N CYS A 134 4.72 1.05 -3.99
CA CYS A 134 3.82 -0.08 -4.09
C CYS A 134 2.72 0.22 -5.12
N PHE A 135 2.76 -0.45 -6.27
CA PHE A 135 1.72 -0.29 -7.30
C PHE A 135 0.33 -0.74 -6.83
N PHE A 136 0.27 -1.63 -5.82
CA PHE A 136 -0.99 -2.16 -5.28
C PHE A 136 -1.82 -1.10 -4.55
N GLU A 137 -1.17 -0.08 -3.97
CA GLU A 137 -1.84 1.07 -3.35
C GLU A 137 -2.65 1.84 -4.41
N TRP A 138 -2.02 2.10 -5.56
CA TRP A 138 -2.61 2.85 -6.67
C TRP A 138 -3.84 2.17 -7.28
N ILE A 139 -3.76 0.86 -7.47
CA ILE A 139 -4.79 0.12 -8.21
C ILE A 139 -5.92 -0.40 -7.32
N TYR A 140 -5.67 -0.62 -6.02
CA TYR A 140 -6.62 -1.35 -5.16
C TYR A 140 -6.69 -0.83 -3.72
N PHE A 141 -5.58 -0.81 -2.98
CA PHE A 141 -5.61 -0.66 -1.51
C PHE A 141 -5.99 0.75 -1.06
N ALA A 142 -5.38 1.78 -1.64
CA ALA A 142 -5.60 3.13 -1.18
C ALA A 142 -7.04 3.57 -1.43
N ASN A 143 -7.54 4.42 -0.55
CA ASN A 143 -8.79 5.12 -0.78
C ASN A 143 -8.71 5.92 -2.08
N VAL A 144 -9.76 5.85 -2.88
CA VAL A 144 -9.81 6.49 -4.20
C VAL A 144 -9.71 8.02 -4.10
N ALA A 145 -10.11 8.61 -2.96
CA ALA A 145 -10.01 10.03 -2.68
C ALA A 145 -8.61 10.48 -2.21
N SER A 146 -7.68 9.55 -1.99
CA SER A 146 -6.33 9.88 -1.55
C SER A 146 -5.46 10.40 -2.70
N THR A 147 -4.54 11.27 -2.33
CA THR A 147 -3.33 11.62 -3.08
C THR A 147 -2.12 10.97 -2.40
N LEU A 148 -1.30 10.22 -3.15
CA LEU A 148 -0.05 9.63 -2.67
C LEU A 148 1.09 10.15 -3.54
N ASP A 149 2.21 10.60 -2.99
CA ASP A 149 3.36 11.05 -3.80
C ASP A 149 2.95 12.03 -4.94
N ASP A 150 2.10 13.00 -4.59
CA ASP A 150 1.57 14.06 -5.44
C ASP A 150 0.70 13.58 -6.62
N ARG A 151 0.14 12.37 -6.52
CA ARG A 151 -0.74 11.79 -7.54
C ARG A 151 -2.07 11.36 -6.95
N SER A 152 -3.17 11.71 -7.63
CA SER A 152 -4.50 11.27 -7.24
C SER A 152 -4.69 9.78 -7.56
N VAL A 153 -5.20 9.02 -6.59
CA VAL A 153 -5.55 7.60 -6.77
C VAL A 153 -6.69 7.47 -7.79
N TYR A 154 -7.74 8.30 -7.69
CA TYR A 154 -8.83 8.34 -8.68
C TYR A 154 -8.31 8.55 -10.10
N MET A 155 -7.49 9.58 -10.32
CA MET A 155 -6.97 9.88 -11.66
C MET A 155 -6.06 8.77 -12.19
N THR A 156 -5.31 8.11 -11.31
CA THR A 156 -4.52 6.93 -11.70
C THR A 156 -5.42 5.80 -12.19
N ARG A 157 -6.49 5.46 -11.44
CA ARG A 157 -7.44 4.42 -11.85
C ARG A 157 -8.22 4.78 -13.11
N LYS A 158 -8.55 6.07 -13.30
CA LYS A 158 -9.13 6.58 -14.56
C LYS A 158 -8.22 6.27 -15.75
N ALA A 159 -6.93 6.59 -15.66
CA ALA A 159 -5.96 6.33 -16.71
C ALA A 159 -5.81 4.84 -17.06
N LEU A 160 -6.01 3.94 -16.09
CA LEU A 160 -6.07 2.49 -16.38
C LEU A 160 -7.28 2.14 -17.25
N GLY A 161 -8.43 2.77 -17.00
CA GLY A 161 -9.61 2.59 -17.83
C GLY A 161 -9.42 3.07 -19.27
N GLU A 162 -8.74 4.21 -19.46
CA GLU A 162 -8.36 4.71 -20.78
C GLU A 162 -7.46 3.72 -21.53
N GLU A 163 -6.48 3.15 -20.83
CA GLU A 163 -5.59 2.13 -21.41
C GLU A 163 -6.35 0.83 -21.73
N LEU A 164 -7.30 0.42 -20.89
CA LEU A 164 -8.17 -0.73 -21.19
C LEU A 164 -9.03 -0.49 -22.44
N ALA A 165 -9.58 0.71 -22.61
CA ALA A 165 -10.32 1.08 -23.82
C ALA A 165 -9.42 1.03 -25.06
N ARG A 166 -8.20 1.56 -24.96
CA ARG A 166 -7.22 1.54 -26.06
C ARG A 166 -6.82 0.13 -26.49
N LEU A 167 -6.84 -0.82 -25.56
CA LEU A 167 -6.52 -2.24 -25.78
C LEU A 167 -7.75 -3.08 -26.13
N GLU A 168 -8.95 -2.50 -26.15
CA GLU A 168 -10.18 -3.23 -26.38
C GLU A 168 -10.26 -3.76 -27.82
N THR A 169 -10.75 -4.98 -27.96
CA THR A 169 -10.90 -5.70 -29.24
C THR A 169 -12.31 -6.28 -29.45
N VAL A 170 -13.17 -6.22 -28.43
CA VAL A 170 -14.56 -6.68 -28.52
C VAL A 170 -15.35 -5.77 -29.45
N PRO A 171 -16.09 -6.34 -30.42
CA PRO A 171 -17.01 -5.56 -31.25
C PRO A 171 -18.08 -4.90 -30.39
N ILE A 172 -18.23 -3.59 -30.55
CA ILE A 172 -19.22 -2.79 -29.84
C ILE A 172 -20.52 -2.75 -30.67
N ASP A 173 -21.63 -3.03 -29.99
CA ASP A 173 -23.00 -2.97 -30.49
C ASP A 173 -23.92 -2.25 -29.48
N ASP A 174 -25.19 -2.01 -29.84
CA ASP A 174 -26.17 -1.31 -28.99
C ASP A 174 -26.52 -2.05 -27.68
N ASP A 175 -26.14 -3.34 -27.59
CA ASP A 175 -26.31 -4.18 -26.40
C ASP A 175 -25.03 -4.29 -25.57
N THR A 176 -23.97 -3.56 -25.94
CA THR A 176 -22.69 -3.59 -25.24
C THR A 176 -22.68 -2.61 -24.08
N ILE A 177 -22.38 -3.12 -22.89
CA ILE A 177 -22.29 -2.31 -21.67
C ILE A 177 -21.01 -2.63 -20.90
N VAL A 178 -20.47 -1.62 -20.22
CA VAL A 178 -19.41 -1.81 -19.23
C VAL A 178 -20.05 -1.95 -17.85
N VAL A 179 -19.60 -2.95 -17.08
CA VAL A 179 -20.04 -3.18 -15.71
C VAL A 179 -18.82 -3.21 -14.78
N PRO A 180 -18.69 -2.28 -13.82
CA PRO A 180 -17.62 -2.35 -12.83
C PRO A 180 -17.86 -3.50 -11.83
N VAL A 181 -16.79 -4.15 -11.39
CA VAL A 181 -16.82 -4.88 -10.11
C VAL A 181 -16.75 -3.87 -8.97
N PRO A 182 -17.74 -3.83 -8.06
CA PRO A 182 -17.71 -2.85 -6.99
C PRO A 182 -16.67 -3.20 -5.89
N ASP A 183 -16.02 -2.22 -5.26
CA ASP A 183 -16.19 -0.77 -5.45
C ASP A 183 -14.99 -0.09 -6.14
N THR A 184 -13.85 -0.77 -6.16
CA THR A 184 -12.53 -0.23 -6.55
C THR A 184 -12.36 -0.05 -8.06
N ALA A 185 -12.97 -0.92 -8.88
CA ALA A 185 -12.85 -0.87 -10.33
C ALA A 185 -13.73 0.21 -11.00
N LYS A 186 -14.58 0.91 -10.23
CA LYS A 186 -15.55 1.90 -10.77
C LYS A 186 -14.91 3.01 -11.60
N ALA A 187 -13.80 3.58 -11.13
CA ALA A 187 -13.11 4.66 -11.84
C ALA A 187 -12.54 4.18 -13.20
N ALA A 188 -11.94 2.99 -13.23
CA ALA A 188 -11.43 2.40 -14.47
C ALA A 188 -12.56 2.03 -15.43
N ALA A 189 -13.64 1.42 -14.93
CA ALA A 189 -14.80 1.05 -15.74
C ALA A 189 -15.50 2.28 -16.35
N ALA A 190 -15.75 3.32 -15.55
CA ALA A 190 -16.36 4.55 -16.01
C ALA A 190 -15.52 5.23 -17.09
N SER A 191 -14.19 5.29 -16.91
CA SER A 191 -13.30 5.86 -17.92
C SER A 191 -13.26 5.01 -19.19
N MET A 192 -13.18 3.68 -19.06
CA MET A 192 -13.19 2.78 -20.21
C MET A 192 -14.46 2.94 -21.04
N ALA A 193 -15.62 2.97 -20.39
CA ALA A 193 -16.91 3.14 -21.05
C ALA A 193 -17.02 4.50 -21.77
N PHE A 194 -16.52 5.57 -21.12
CA PHE A 194 -16.47 6.90 -21.69
C PHE A 194 -15.64 6.95 -22.98
N GLU A 195 -14.42 6.38 -22.95
CA GLU A 195 -13.55 6.33 -24.13
C GLU A 195 -14.12 5.47 -25.27
N LEU A 196 -14.84 4.40 -24.93
CA LEU A 196 -15.50 3.52 -25.91
C LEU A 196 -16.85 4.05 -26.41
N GLY A 197 -17.39 5.13 -25.81
CA GLY A 197 -18.69 5.69 -26.17
C GLY A 197 -19.89 4.77 -25.85
N ILE A 198 -19.77 3.91 -24.83
CA ILE A 198 -20.82 2.96 -24.43
C ILE A 198 -21.28 3.17 -22.98
N PRO A 199 -22.48 2.71 -22.61
CA PRO A 199 -22.97 2.88 -21.23
C PRO A 199 -22.13 2.14 -20.19
N CYS A 200 -21.80 2.83 -19.09
CA CYS A 200 -21.33 2.21 -17.86
C CYS A 200 -22.53 2.04 -16.91
N LEU A 201 -22.90 0.80 -16.59
CA LEU A 201 -24.06 0.50 -15.76
C LEU A 201 -23.67 -0.35 -14.55
N GLU A 202 -24.35 -0.12 -13.43
CA GLU A 202 -24.26 -0.99 -12.26
C GLU A 202 -25.00 -2.30 -12.59
N GLY A 203 -24.25 -3.33 -13.02
CA GLY A 203 -24.77 -4.68 -13.19
C GLY A 203 -24.59 -5.58 -11.97
N LEU A 204 -23.79 -5.14 -11.01
CA LEU A 204 -23.44 -5.85 -9.78
C LEU A 204 -23.58 -4.91 -8.59
N MET A 205 -24.29 -5.34 -7.55
CA MET A 205 -24.39 -4.62 -6.29
C MET A 205 -23.57 -5.32 -5.21
N ARG A 206 -22.66 -4.58 -4.57
CA ARG A 206 -21.96 -5.08 -3.38
C ARG A 206 -22.95 -5.28 -2.24
N ASN A 207 -22.99 -6.48 -1.69
CA ASN A 207 -23.77 -6.76 -0.50
C ASN A 207 -23.02 -6.24 0.74
N ARG A 208 -23.48 -5.09 1.27
CA ARG A 208 -22.89 -4.43 2.44
C ARG A 208 -23.16 -5.17 3.76
N TYR A 209 -24.05 -6.16 3.75
CA TYR A 209 -24.43 -6.94 4.93
C TYR A 209 -23.62 -8.26 5.06
N VAL A 210 -22.71 -8.55 4.12
CA VAL A 210 -21.80 -9.69 4.23
C VAL A 210 -20.66 -9.35 5.20
N GLY A 211 -20.91 -9.57 6.49
CA GLY A 211 -19.89 -9.56 7.52
C GLY A 211 -19.14 -10.91 7.63
N ARG A 212 -18.45 -11.13 8.75
CA ARG A 212 -17.97 -12.47 9.12
C ARG A 212 -19.19 -13.38 9.26
N THR A 213 -19.38 -14.31 8.33
CA THR A 213 -20.46 -15.30 8.43
C THR A 213 -20.16 -16.24 9.58
N PHE A 214 -20.89 -16.13 10.71
CA PHE A 214 -20.83 -17.05 11.84
C PHE A 214 -21.39 -18.45 11.52
N ILE A 215 -22.05 -18.61 10.37
CA ILE A 215 -22.56 -19.89 9.90
C ILE A 215 -21.45 -20.58 9.10
N GLU A 216 -20.70 -21.45 9.78
CA GLU A 216 -19.55 -22.22 9.27
C GLU A 216 -19.89 -23.31 8.23
N GLY A 217 -21.15 -23.40 7.78
CA GLY A 217 -21.63 -24.52 6.95
C GLY A 217 -21.64 -24.32 5.43
N THR A 218 -21.34 -23.13 4.89
CA THR A 218 -21.43 -22.87 3.43
C THR A 218 -20.07 -22.94 2.74
N ASN A 219 -20.01 -23.66 1.61
CA ASN A 219 -18.83 -23.85 0.77
C ASN A 219 -18.17 -22.49 0.44
N ARG A 220 -16.84 -22.44 0.29
CA ARG A 220 -16.09 -21.20 -0.02
C ARG A 220 -16.60 -20.53 -1.31
N ALA A 221 -17.15 -21.31 -2.24
CA ALA A 221 -17.83 -20.83 -3.43
C ALA A 221 -19.13 -20.06 -3.11
N ASP A 222 -19.93 -20.52 -2.14
CA ASP A 222 -21.17 -19.86 -1.72
C ASP A 222 -20.90 -18.54 -1.00
N LYS A 223 -19.82 -18.46 -0.22
CA LYS A 223 -19.37 -17.20 0.39
C LYS A 223 -18.99 -16.14 -0.65
N ALA A 224 -18.38 -16.53 -1.76
CA ALA A 224 -18.10 -15.61 -2.86
C ALA A 224 -19.38 -15.18 -3.58
N ARG A 225 -20.36 -16.10 -3.72
CA ARG A 225 -21.66 -15.81 -4.33
C ARG A 225 -22.49 -14.78 -3.55
N LEU A 226 -22.31 -14.70 -2.24
CA LEU A 226 -23.04 -13.78 -1.38
C LEU A 226 -22.51 -12.33 -1.44
N LYS A 227 -21.26 -12.12 -1.90
CA LYS A 227 -20.61 -10.80 -1.90
C LYS A 227 -21.25 -9.81 -2.89
N TYR A 228 -21.75 -10.32 -4.01
CA TYR A 228 -22.31 -9.50 -5.07
C TYR A 228 -23.67 -10.02 -5.50
N THR A 229 -24.57 -9.09 -5.81
CA THR A 229 -25.90 -9.39 -6.32
C THR A 229 -25.98 -8.88 -7.77
N PRO A 230 -26.13 -9.77 -8.77
CA PRO A 230 -26.36 -9.33 -10.15
C PRO A 230 -27.73 -8.67 -10.28
N LEU A 231 -27.84 -7.71 -11.21
CA LEU A 231 -29.09 -7.01 -11.55
C LEU A 231 -29.59 -7.47 -12.94
N PRO A 232 -30.50 -8.46 -13.01
CA PRO A 232 -30.93 -9.05 -14.29
C PRO A 232 -31.58 -8.03 -15.23
N GLU A 233 -32.25 -7.01 -14.71
CA GLU A 233 -32.90 -5.94 -15.48
C GLU A 233 -31.90 -5.13 -16.29
N VAL A 234 -30.65 -5.05 -15.82
CA VAL A 234 -29.54 -4.36 -16.50
C VAL A 234 -28.80 -5.32 -17.43
N LEU A 235 -28.65 -6.58 -17.02
CA LEU A 235 -27.74 -7.55 -17.66
C LEU A 235 -28.38 -8.39 -18.77
N ARG A 236 -29.70 -8.63 -18.72
CA ARG A 236 -30.37 -9.61 -19.57
C ARG A 236 -30.21 -9.28 -21.06
N GLY A 237 -29.69 -10.25 -21.82
CA GLY A 237 -29.47 -10.13 -23.26
C GLY A 237 -28.27 -9.26 -23.68
N LYS A 238 -27.60 -8.60 -22.72
CA LYS A 238 -26.49 -7.67 -23.01
C LYS A 238 -25.15 -8.39 -23.21
N ARG A 239 -24.27 -7.76 -23.98
CA ARG A 239 -22.83 -8.07 -24.07
C ARG A 239 -22.13 -7.29 -22.97
N VAL A 240 -21.70 -7.98 -21.92
CA VAL A 240 -21.15 -7.35 -20.72
C VAL A 240 -19.63 -7.35 -20.78
N VAL A 241 -19.02 -6.17 -20.76
CA VAL A 241 -17.59 -5.99 -20.48
C VAL A 241 -17.45 -5.73 -18.98
N ILE A 242 -17.09 -6.77 -18.21
CA ILE A 242 -16.88 -6.65 -16.77
C ILE A 242 -15.45 -6.16 -16.50
N VAL A 243 -15.31 -5.07 -15.74
CA VAL A 243 -14.01 -4.46 -15.40
C VAL A 243 -13.69 -4.73 -13.94
N GLU A 244 -12.54 -5.35 -13.70
CA GLU A 244 -11.99 -5.69 -12.38
C GLU A 244 -10.65 -4.98 -12.18
N ASP A 245 -10.28 -4.69 -10.93
CA ASP A 245 -8.94 -4.15 -10.65
C ASP A 245 -7.84 -5.21 -10.82
N THR A 246 -7.98 -6.36 -10.18
CA THR A 246 -6.92 -7.36 -9.99
C THR A 246 -7.47 -8.79 -9.99
N ILE A 247 -6.62 -9.75 -10.39
CA ILE A 247 -6.90 -11.18 -10.21
C ILE A 247 -5.75 -11.83 -9.46
N VAL A 248 -5.99 -12.20 -8.20
CA VAL A 248 -5.03 -12.97 -7.38
C VAL A 248 -5.24 -14.48 -7.55
N ARG A 249 -6.42 -15.00 -7.16
CA ARG A 249 -6.74 -16.45 -7.15
C ARG A 249 -7.80 -16.88 -8.17
N SER A 250 -8.41 -15.95 -8.91
CA SER A 250 -9.54 -16.14 -9.85
C SER A 250 -10.86 -16.68 -9.29
N THR A 251 -10.93 -17.15 -8.04
CA THR A 251 -12.15 -17.74 -7.46
C THR A 251 -13.35 -16.79 -7.49
N THR A 252 -13.13 -15.53 -7.09
CA THR A 252 -14.15 -14.47 -7.17
C THR A 252 -14.60 -14.25 -8.61
N MET A 253 -13.64 -14.09 -9.54
CA MET A 253 -13.95 -13.79 -10.93
C MET A 253 -14.73 -14.92 -11.62
N ARG A 254 -14.35 -16.17 -11.35
CA ARG A 254 -15.09 -17.35 -11.84
C ARG A 254 -16.54 -17.37 -11.35
N ALA A 255 -16.75 -17.06 -10.07
CA ALA A 255 -18.10 -16.96 -9.51
C ALA A 255 -18.90 -15.81 -10.13
N LEU A 256 -18.28 -14.64 -10.33
CA LEU A 256 -18.92 -13.47 -10.95
C LEU A 256 -19.34 -13.76 -12.40
N VAL A 257 -18.47 -14.33 -13.22
CA VAL A 257 -18.80 -14.68 -14.62
C VAL A 257 -19.97 -15.67 -14.67
N SER A 258 -19.99 -16.70 -13.81
CA SER A 258 -21.11 -17.64 -13.69
C SER A 258 -22.40 -16.92 -13.27
N GLN A 259 -22.35 -16.04 -12.27
CA GLN A 259 -23.52 -15.28 -11.82
C GLN A 259 -24.07 -14.32 -12.88
N LEU A 260 -23.21 -13.60 -13.61
CA LEU A 260 -23.63 -12.69 -14.67
C LEU A 260 -24.38 -13.43 -15.79
N ARG A 261 -23.94 -14.64 -16.13
CA ARG A 261 -24.61 -15.49 -17.12
C ARG A 261 -25.89 -16.13 -16.56
N GLU A 262 -25.79 -16.88 -15.47
CA GLU A 262 -26.88 -17.72 -14.95
C GLU A 262 -28.01 -16.90 -14.32
N ARG A 263 -27.67 -15.90 -13.50
CA ARG A 263 -28.66 -15.09 -12.77
C ARG A 263 -28.91 -13.76 -13.47
N GLY A 264 -27.87 -13.15 -14.00
CA GLY A 264 -27.98 -11.88 -14.74
C GLY A 264 -28.60 -12.03 -16.13
N GLY A 265 -28.47 -13.20 -16.77
CA GLY A 265 -28.95 -13.41 -18.13
C GLY A 265 -28.10 -12.71 -19.20
N ALA A 266 -26.84 -12.39 -18.91
CA ALA A 266 -25.93 -11.79 -19.89
C ALA A 266 -25.70 -12.72 -21.09
N ARG A 267 -25.79 -12.18 -22.30
CA ARG A 267 -25.55 -12.92 -23.57
C ARG A 267 -24.09 -13.32 -23.68
N GLU A 268 -23.20 -12.40 -23.36
CA GLU A 268 -21.75 -12.59 -23.34
C GLU A 268 -21.13 -11.88 -22.14
N VAL A 269 -19.99 -12.39 -21.66
CA VAL A 269 -19.24 -11.80 -20.56
C VAL A 269 -17.76 -11.75 -20.94
N HIS A 270 -17.22 -10.54 -21.04
CA HIS A 270 -15.85 -10.23 -21.43
C HIS A 270 -15.13 -9.60 -20.23
N VAL A 271 -14.12 -10.27 -19.70
CA VAL A 271 -13.41 -9.79 -18.50
C VAL A 271 -12.24 -8.89 -18.89
N ARG A 272 -12.14 -7.72 -18.25
CA ARG A 272 -11.01 -6.79 -18.36
C ARG A 272 -10.45 -6.51 -16.97
N VAL A 273 -9.13 -6.57 -16.85
CA VAL A 273 -8.45 -6.42 -15.57
C VAL A 273 -7.50 -5.25 -15.68
N ALA A 274 -7.68 -4.24 -14.85
CA ALA A 274 -6.88 -3.02 -14.89
C ALA A 274 -5.42 -3.27 -14.49
N CYS A 275 -5.13 -4.32 -13.72
CA CYS A 275 -3.80 -4.71 -13.25
C CYS A 275 -3.12 -5.73 -14.17
N PRO A 276 -1.77 -5.69 -14.29
CA PRO A 276 -1.01 -6.77 -14.91
C PRO A 276 -1.18 -8.10 -14.17
N PRO A 277 -0.84 -9.24 -14.81
CA PRO A 277 -0.88 -10.53 -14.15
C PRO A 277 0.01 -10.59 -12.88
N ILE A 278 -0.54 -11.04 -11.77
CA ILE A 278 0.18 -11.19 -10.50
C ILE A 278 0.88 -12.55 -10.49
N ILE A 279 2.20 -12.53 -10.69
CA ILE A 279 3.01 -13.75 -10.86
C ILE A 279 3.89 -14.11 -9.64
N SER A 280 3.94 -13.25 -8.62
CA SER A 280 4.79 -13.42 -7.44
C SER A 280 4.10 -12.86 -6.19
N PRO A 281 4.29 -13.46 -5.00
CA PRO A 281 3.79 -12.90 -3.75
C PRO A 281 4.50 -11.59 -3.40
N CYS A 282 3.90 -10.82 -2.49
CA CYS A 282 4.49 -9.61 -1.94
C CYS A 282 5.21 -9.91 -0.63
N PHE A 283 6.42 -9.36 -0.48
CA PHE A 283 7.22 -9.43 0.75
C PHE A 283 7.27 -8.07 1.49
N TYR A 284 6.47 -7.10 1.04
CA TYR A 284 6.51 -5.69 1.48
C TYR A 284 5.22 -5.26 2.21
N GLY A 285 4.55 -6.22 2.85
CA GLY A 285 3.42 -5.98 3.76
C GLY A 285 2.02 -6.05 3.13
N ILE A 286 1.90 -6.44 1.85
CA ILE A 286 0.61 -6.86 1.30
C ILE A 286 0.45 -8.37 1.54
N ASP A 287 -0.61 -8.75 2.27
CA ASP A 287 -0.95 -10.16 2.48
C ASP A 287 -1.37 -10.80 1.14
N MET A 288 -0.45 -11.56 0.56
CA MET A 288 -0.64 -12.26 -0.69
C MET A 288 -0.61 -13.77 -0.49
N SER A 289 -1.44 -14.44 -1.26
CA SER A 289 -1.44 -15.90 -1.43
C SER A 289 -0.07 -16.43 -1.87
N THR A 290 0.18 -17.71 -1.59
CA THR A 290 1.42 -18.38 -2.01
C THR A 290 1.50 -18.48 -3.54
N ILE A 291 2.70 -18.70 -4.09
CA ILE A 291 2.91 -18.82 -5.55
C ILE A 291 1.96 -19.85 -6.18
N SER A 292 1.74 -21.00 -5.52
CA SER A 292 0.87 -22.06 -6.01
C SER A 292 -0.62 -21.69 -6.01
N GLU A 293 -1.02 -20.73 -5.19
CA GLU A 293 -2.38 -20.21 -5.14
C GLU A 293 -2.64 -19.09 -6.16
N LEU A 294 -1.60 -18.44 -6.68
CA LEU A 294 -1.73 -17.38 -7.68
C LEU A 294 -2.27 -17.93 -9.01
N PHE A 295 -3.18 -17.18 -9.62
CA PHE A 295 -3.84 -17.61 -10.85
C PHE A 295 -2.95 -17.50 -12.08
N ALA A 296 -2.18 -16.42 -12.20
CA ALA A 296 -1.44 -16.10 -13.42
C ALA A 296 -0.25 -17.02 -13.73
N PRO A 297 0.61 -17.43 -12.78
CA PRO A 297 1.86 -18.14 -13.07
C PRO A 297 1.71 -19.35 -14.01
N LYS A 298 0.65 -20.15 -13.83
CA LYS A 298 0.39 -21.35 -14.64
C LYS A 298 0.07 -21.08 -16.12
N PHE A 299 -0.18 -19.83 -16.51
CA PHE A 299 -0.46 -19.42 -17.88
C PHE A 299 0.68 -18.64 -18.52
N MET A 300 1.79 -18.42 -17.80
CA MET A 300 2.88 -17.58 -18.29
C MET A 300 3.79 -18.31 -19.29
N ASN A 301 3.72 -19.65 -19.44
CA ASN A 301 4.44 -20.45 -20.46
C ASN A 301 5.89 -20.00 -20.78
N GLY A 302 6.67 -19.56 -19.79
CA GLY A 302 8.04 -19.07 -19.99
C GLY A 302 8.18 -17.67 -20.59
N ASN A 303 7.07 -16.97 -20.86
CA ASN A 303 7.08 -15.56 -21.22
C ASN A 303 7.45 -14.72 -19.99
N GLU A 304 8.65 -14.14 -19.99
CA GLU A 304 9.01 -13.11 -19.04
C GLU A 304 8.24 -11.82 -19.34
N LEU A 305 7.74 -11.16 -18.29
CA LEU A 305 7.28 -9.79 -18.38
C LEU A 305 8.50 -8.89 -18.68
N THR A 306 8.81 -8.71 -19.96
CA THR A 306 9.91 -7.83 -20.36
C THR A 306 9.60 -6.38 -19.98
N PRO A 307 10.61 -5.53 -19.72
CA PRO A 307 10.40 -4.09 -19.53
C PRO A 307 9.60 -3.42 -20.65
N LYS A 308 9.62 -3.96 -21.87
CA LYS A 308 8.80 -3.52 -23.02
C LYS A 308 7.31 -3.86 -22.87
N SER A 309 6.97 -4.96 -22.19
CA SER A 309 5.58 -5.28 -21.82
C SER A 309 5.03 -4.34 -20.74
N ASN A 310 5.90 -3.87 -19.82
CA ASN A 310 5.57 -2.84 -18.84
C ASN A 310 5.62 -1.40 -19.38
N SER A 311 6.41 -1.11 -20.43
CA SER A 311 6.54 0.25 -20.98
C SER A 311 5.38 0.68 -21.88
N ARG A 312 4.45 -0.23 -22.22
CA ARG A 312 3.19 0.11 -22.88
C ARG A 312 2.19 0.76 -21.93
N TRP A 313 2.44 0.72 -20.63
CA TRP A 313 1.67 1.47 -19.65
C TRP A 313 2.01 2.96 -19.74
N PRO A 314 1.00 3.85 -19.69
CA PRO A 314 1.26 5.27 -19.68
C PRO A 314 2.18 5.60 -18.51
N ARG A 315 3.39 6.09 -18.82
CA ARG A 315 4.14 6.91 -17.89
C ARG A 315 3.26 8.11 -17.65
N ALA A 316 2.50 8.12 -16.55
CA ALA A 316 1.67 9.25 -16.18
C ALA A 316 2.57 10.50 -16.21
N SER A 317 2.36 11.32 -17.24
CA SER A 317 3.00 12.60 -17.36
C SER A 317 2.40 13.49 -16.27
N PRO A 318 3.20 14.35 -15.61
CA PRO A 318 2.64 15.24 -14.59
C PRO A 318 1.56 16.12 -15.23
N PRO A 319 0.43 16.40 -14.55
CA PRO A 319 -0.44 17.48 -14.95
C PRO A 319 0.40 18.76 -14.89
N THR A 320 0.57 19.40 -16.04
CA THR A 320 1.11 20.75 -16.07
C THR A 320 0.07 21.64 -15.42
N ALA A 321 0.42 22.23 -14.28
CA ALA A 321 -0.36 23.32 -13.71
C ALA A 321 -0.39 24.46 -14.73
N SER A 322 -1.54 24.69 -15.36
CA SER A 322 -1.83 25.96 -15.99
C SER A 322 -3.29 26.31 -15.72
N VAL A 323 -3.47 27.16 -14.71
CA VAL A 323 -4.70 27.92 -14.50
C VAL A 323 -4.74 29.05 -15.54
N ILE A 324 -5.93 29.28 -16.05
CA ILE A 324 -6.37 30.13 -17.16
C ILE A 324 -5.92 31.60 -17.06
N SER A 325 -5.45 32.21 -18.18
CA SER A 325 -5.92 33.54 -18.62
C SER A 325 -5.58 33.83 -20.09
N ARG A 326 -6.52 34.50 -20.78
CA ARG A 326 -6.36 35.00 -22.16
C ARG A 326 -5.48 36.26 -22.15
N SER A 327 -4.51 36.36 -23.06
CA SER A 327 -4.43 37.39 -24.13
C SER A 327 -2.99 37.79 -24.54
N LYS A 328 -2.87 38.01 -25.86
CA LYS A 328 -1.86 38.77 -26.64
C LYS A 328 -0.46 38.16 -26.89
N ARG A 329 -0.06 38.38 -28.14
CA ARG A 329 1.10 37.89 -28.90
C ARG A 329 2.46 38.40 -28.36
N SER A 330 3.48 37.54 -28.39
CA SER A 330 4.81 37.76 -29.03
C SER A 330 5.73 36.56 -28.71
N PRO A 331 6.64 36.12 -29.62
CA PRO A 331 7.50 34.95 -29.41
C PRO A 331 8.91 35.37 -28.96
N ASP A 332 9.43 34.79 -27.88
CA ASP A 332 10.81 34.30 -27.86
C ASP A 332 11.13 33.44 -26.61
N HIS A 333 12.17 32.61 -26.77
CA HIS A 333 12.95 31.90 -25.76
C HIS A 333 12.66 30.41 -25.44
N ARG A 334 13.41 29.58 -26.18
CA ARG A 334 14.31 28.48 -25.74
C ARG A 334 13.84 27.56 -24.60
N SER A 335 13.48 26.35 -24.99
CA SER A 335 13.25 25.17 -24.15
C SER A 335 14.56 24.63 -23.53
N PRO A 336 14.61 24.32 -22.22
CA PRO A 336 15.62 23.41 -21.68
C PRO A 336 15.16 21.95 -21.79
N GLN A 337 16.12 21.08 -22.09
CA GLN A 337 15.96 19.65 -22.35
C GLN A 337 15.33 18.89 -21.16
N ARG A 338 14.32 18.07 -21.44
CA ARG A 338 13.73 17.10 -20.49
C ARG A 338 14.64 15.90 -20.31
N GLN A 339 15.03 15.58 -19.08
CA GLN A 339 15.57 14.27 -18.73
C GLN A 339 14.41 13.28 -18.43
N PRO A 340 14.44 12.03 -18.93
CA PRO A 340 13.42 11.03 -18.65
C PRO A 340 13.65 10.31 -17.30
N LEU A 341 12.59 10.19 -16.48
CA LEU A 341 12.56 9.39 -15.24
C LEU A 341 12.33 7.88 -15.52
N PRO A 342 12.77 6.97 -14.62
CA PRO A 342 12.64 5.52 -14.81
C PRO A 342 11.20 4.99 -14.57
N GLY A 343 10.86 3.88 -15.24
CA GLY A 343 9.50 3.33 -15.34
C GLY A 343 9.01 2.51 -14.13
N LEU A 344 7.70 2.27 -14.08
CA LEU A 344 7.04 1.33 -13.18
C LEU A 344 7.46 -0.11 -13.55
N HIS A 345 8.16 -0.80 -12.66
CA HIS A 345 8.60 -2.18 -12.85
C HIS A 345 7.97 -3.07 -11.77
N GLN A 346 7.33 -4.16 -12.20
CA GLN A 346 7.01 -5.28 -11.33
C GLN A 346 8.33 -6.03 -11.10
N PHE A 347 8.89 -5.96 -9.90
CA PHE A 347 10.12 -6.68 -9.58
C PHE A 347 9.78 -8.10 -9.14
N ALA A 348 10.21 -9.09 -9.92
CA ALA A 348 10.51 -10.40 -9.38
C ALA A 348 11.83 -10.27 -8.60
N VAL A 349 11.83 -10.64 -7.32
CA VAL A 349 13.06 -10.72 -6.53
C VAL A 349 13.84 -11.96 -7.01
N PRO A 350 15.11 -11.84 -7.41
CA PRO A 350 15.94 -13.03 -7.64
C PRO A 350 16.07 -13.82 -6.34
N HIS A 351 15.82 -15.12 -6.37
CA HIS A 351 16.19 -16.00 -5.26
C HIS A 351 17.68 -15.81 -4.94
N HIS A 352 17.97 -15.54 -3.66
CA HIS A 352 19.30 -15.33 -3.09
C HIS A 352 20.10 -14.12 -3.62
N ARG A 353 19.85 -12.94 -3.05
CA ARG A 353 20.97 -12.03 -2.76
C ARG A 353 21.70 -12.59 -1.55
N ARG A 354 22.95 -13.04 -1.76
CA ARG A 354 23.88 -13.35 -0.68
C ARG A 354 23.93 -12.16 0.27
N HIS A 355 23.83 -12.44 1.58
CA HIS A 355 24.09 -11.48 2.64
C HIS A 355 25.33 -10.65 2.28
N ARG A 356 25.16 -9.35 2.04
CA ARG A 356 26.28 -8.44 2.23
C ARG A 356 26.51 -8.42 3.73
N ALA A 357 27.70 -8.84 4.15
CA ALA A 357 28.15 -8.63 5.51
C ALA A 357 27.91 -7.16 5.86
N VAL A 358 27.24 -6.93 6.99
CA VAL A 358 27.29 -5.63 7.67
C VAL A 358 28.78 -5.29 7.78
N PRO A 359 29.23 -4.10 7.33
CA PRO A 359 30.62 -3.72 7.53
C PRO A 359 30.91 -3.78 9.03
N ASP A 360 31.90 -4.58 9.44
CA ASP A 360 32.45 -4.52 10.78
C ASP A 360 32.86 -3.06 11.02
N ARG A 361 32.11 -2.34 11.87
CA ARG A 361 32.60 -1.09 12.44
C ARG A 361 33.68 -1.47 13.45
N PRO A 362 34.95 -1.11 13.25
CA PRO A 362 35.95 -1.32 14.27
C PRO A 362 35.69 -0.30 15.38
N GLY A 363 35.04 -0.72 16.48
CA GLY A 363 34.95 0.11 17.68
C GLY A 363 33.71 -0.01 18.56
N GLN A 364 32.63 -0.68 18.15
CA GLN A 364 31.51 -0.98 19.04
C GLN A 364 31.46 -2.47 19.34
N ARG A 365 32.32 -2.91 20.26
CA ARG A 365 32.03 -4.11 21.03
C ARG A 365 30.82 -3.80 21.89
N TRP A 366 29.88 -4.74 21.95
CA TRP A 366 28.88 -4.82 23.00
C TRP A 366 29.57 -4.66 24.35
N HIS A 367 29.38 -3.51 24.99
CA HIS A 367 29.77 -3.28 26.37
C HIS A 367 28.53 -3.50 27.21
N PRO A 368 28.46 -4.54 28.05
CA PRO A 368 27.47 -4.58 29.10
C PRO A 368 27.79 -3.40 30.02
N GLY A 369 26.90 -2.41 30.09
CA GLY A 369 26.92 -1.42 31.16
C GLY A 369 26.72 -2.17 32.47
N GLY A 370 27.82 -2.51 33.13
CA GLY A 370 27.80 -3.15 34.44
C GLY A 370 27.35 -2.14 35.49
N THR A 371 26.08 -2.19 35.87
CA THR A 371 25.63 -1.67 37.17
C THR A 371 25.55 -2.83 38.16
N ASP A 372 26.46 -2.80 39.14
CA ASP A 372 26.58 -3.70 40.29
C ASP A 372 25.33 -3.57 41.17
N LEU A 373 24.32 -4.43 40.94
CA LEU A 373 23.18 -4.61 41.84
C LEU A 373 23.50 -5.73 42.83
N ARG A 374 24.29 -5.41 43.85
CA ARG A 374 24.29 -6.18 45.10
C ARG A 374 23.33 -5.54 46.09
N HIS A 375 22.47 -6.41 46.64
CA HIS A 375 21.53 -6.21 47.75
C HIS A 375 20.13 -5.69 47.42
N ALA A 376 19.19 -6.62 47.21
CA ALA A 376 17.97 -6.69 48.02
C ALA A 376 17.42 -8.13 48.00
N ARG A 377 17.18 -8.68 49.19
CA ARG A 377 16.70 -10.05 49.41
C ARG A 377 15.25 -10.22 48.97
N ALA A 378 14.95 -11.41 48.45
CA ALA A 378 13.61 -11.91 48.19
C ALA A 378 12.74 -11.96 49.47
N GLY A 379 11.48 -11.57 49.35
CA GLY A 379 10.38 -11.86 50.27
C GLY A 379 9.22 -12.54 49.51
N PRO A 380 8.39 -13.36 50.16
CA PRO A 380 7.68 -14.45 49.50
C PRO A 380 6.37 -14.05 48.81
N HIS A 381 5.99 -14.90 47.85
CA HIS A 381 4.71 -15.03 47.16
C HIS A 381 3.47 -14.59 47.97
N GLN A 382 2.62 -13.80 47.33
CA GLN A 382 1.17 -13.85 47.55
C GLN A 382 0.46 -13.93 46.20
N ASP A 383 -0.26 -15.04 46.01
CA ASP A 383 -1.24 -15.26 44.95
C ASP A 383 -2.38 -14.24 45.05
N VAL A 384 -2.72 -13.60 43.93
CA VAL A 384 -4.04 -12.97 43.77
C VAL A 384 -4.62 -13.38 42.41
N ASN A 385 -5.63 -14.24 42.49
CA ASN A 385 -6.51 -14.65 41.41
C ASN A 385 -7.44 -13.49 40.96
N GLY A 386 -7.77 -13.46 39.66
CA GLY A 386 -8.87 -12.69 39.06
C GLY A 386 -8.50 -11.26 38.66
N VAL A 387 -8.95 -10.67 37.55
CA VAL A 387 -10.17 -10.91 36.76
C VAL A 387 -9.89 -10.50 35.31
N HIS A 388 -10.26 -11.36 34.35
CA HIS A 388 -10.35 -11.00 32.93
C HIS A 388 -11.50 -10.00 32.74
N HIS A 389 -11.19 -8.82 32.20
CA HIS A 389 -12.20 -7.94 31.61
C HIS A 389 -11.90 -7.69 30.13
N ASN A 390 -12.75 -8.33 29.34
CA ASN A 390 -12.88 -8.26 27.90
C ASN A 390 -13.74 -7.02 27.59
N VAL A 391 -13.15 -5.95 27.06
CA VAL A 391 -13.92 -4.76 26.63
C VAL A 391 -13.97 -4.68 25.12
N ASN A 392 -15.08 -5.23 24.64
CA ASN A 392 -15.65 -5.11 23.31
C ASN A 392 -16.14 -3.67 23.10
N ARG A 393 -15.67 -2.94 22.08
CA ARG A 393 -16.37 -1.73 21.59
C ARG A 393 -16.26 -1.59 20.07
N SER A 394 -17.29 -2.12 19.42
CA SER A 394 -17.89 -1.61 18.20
C SER A 394 -18.57 -0.26 18.46
N ARG A 395 -18.41 0.70 17.54
CA ARG A 395 -19.49 1.47 16.93
C ARG A 395 -19.02 2.01 15.59
#